data_AF-A0A1I1MZB6-F1
#
_entry.id   AF-A0A1I1MZB6-F1
#
_cell.length_a   1.000
_cell.length_b   1.000
_cell.length_c   1.000
_cell.angle_alpha   90.00
_cell.angle_beta   90.00
_cell.angle_gamma   90.00
#
_symmetry.space_group_name_H-M   'P 1'
#
loop_
_entity.id
_entity.type
_entity.pdbx_description
1 polymer ?
#
loop_
_entity_poly.entity_id
_entity_poly.type
_entity_poly.pdbx_seq_one_letter_code
_entity_poly.pdbx_strand_id
1 'polypeptide(L)'
;MNKKLVQGVSLGLVAGAVAGVLVAKNAGPMGQWVPASGAGTADSAASSPAPQDGAAPTNPGALPAVFEGVDIGKDQVIAEFETAVPQLRGYILQRAENRVPMAVYVTPDRKHMIAGAMIDENGDSMTAQHYQRHSGYTKDELAALANNQGSSDKGGSPAGSTEEVLAGLKDATLVTQGSGGAEMYVLMDVDCPYCKRLYHTVSSLRDEVTVNWVMVGYRGPRAQQTAAKILGHDDPASALDQVMADRQALADYEGATAMEAVEENTEAAQKLGLRGTPHGVVLPADGGEAQRLRGAAPESRLRQMMGL
;
A
#
# COMPACT_ATOMS: atom_id res chain seq x y z
N MET A 1 63.04 13.39 12.38
CA MET A 1 63.79 12.44 13.23
C MET A 1 62.75 11.70 14.05
N ASN A 2 62.46 10.40 13.91
CA ASN A 2 63.33 9.24 13.90
C ASN A 2 63.02 8.23 12.77
N LYS A 3 64.02 7.41 12.49
CA LYS A 3 64.22 6.52 11.34
C LYS A 3 64.15 5.05 11.77
N LYS A 4 63.82 4.17 10.80
CA LYS A 4 64.14 2.72 10.67
C LYS A 4 63.28 1.73 11.51
N LEU A 5 62.93 0.51 11.06
CA LEU A 5 63.28 -0.35 9.90
C LEU A 5 62.17 -1.44 9.77
N VAL A 6 61.47 -1.59 8.63
CA VAL A 6 61.55 -2.65 7.58
C VAL A 6 61.70 -4.11 8.03
N GLN A 7 60.72 -4.96 7.66
CA GLN A 7 60.77 -6.31 7.02
C GLN A 7 59.36 -6.95 7.19
N GLY A 8 58.61 -7.52 6.25
CA GLY A 8 58.81 -7.88 4.85
C GLY A 8 59.05 -9.38 4.65
N VAL A 9 58.01 -10.25 4.66
CA VAL A 9 57.98 -11.56 3.96
C VAL A 9 56.54 -11.96 3.59
N SER A 10 56.40 -12.53 2.40
CA SER A 10 55.21 -12.89 1.63
C SER A 10 54.58 -14.27 1.94
N LEU A 11 53.37 -14.44 1.37
CA LEU A 11 52.73 -15.66 0.83
C LEU A 11 52.53 -16.89 1.74
N GLY A 12 51.25 -17.25 1.94
CA GLY A 12 50.82 -18.56 2.42
C GLY A 12 49.37 -18.83 2.02
N LEU A 13 49.17 -19.36 0.81
CA LEU A 13 47.91 -19.90 0.31
C LEU A 13 47.71 -21.27 0.99
N VAL A 14 46.65 -21.43 1.80
CA VAL A 14 46.26 -22.75 2.32
C VAL A 14 44.88 -23.09 1.78
N ALA A 15 44.90 -23.90 0.73
CA ALA A 15 43.78 -24.72 0.33
C ALA A 15 43.62 -25.86 1.35
N GLY A 16 42.40 -26.02 1.87
CA GLY A 16 42.02 -27.15 2.72
C GLY A 16 40.63 -27.62 2.34
N ALA A 17 40.57 -28.60 1.44
CA ALA A 17 39.38 -29.39 1.18
C ALA A 17 39.37 -30.60 2.11
N VAL A 18 38.24 -30.86 2.79
CA VAL A 18 37.86 -32.22 3.20
C VAL A 18 36.35 -32.38 2.96
N ALA A 19 36.04 -33.50 2.31
CA ALA A 19 34.76 -33.87 1.75
C ALA A 19 33.73 -34.33 2.79
N GLY A 20 32.47 -33.98 2.52
CA GLY A 20 31.32 -34.90 2.43
C GLY A 20 30.84 -35.66 3.67
N VAL A 21 29.62 -35.33 4.11
CA VAL A 21 28.53 -36.33 4.21
C VAL A 21 27.24 -35.67 3.69
N LEU A 22 26.67 -36.31 2.67
CA LEU A 22 25.35 -36.08 2.11
C LEU A 22 24.32 -36.85 2.97
N VAL A 23 23.23 -36.20 3.39
CA VAL A 23 21.89 -36.82 3.36
C VAL A 23 20.89 -35.74 2.94
N ALA A 24 20.39 -35.90 1.72
CA ALA A 24 19.25 -35.15 1.18
C ALA A 24 18.00 -36.04 1.19
N LYS A 25 16.83 -35.40 1.36
CA LYS A 25 15.47 -35.74 0.86
C LYS A 25 14.53 -34.73 1.53
N ASN A 26 13.73 -33.88 0.89
CA ASN A 26 13.17 -33.83 -0.45
C ASN A 26 12.87 -32.35 -0.79
N ALA A 27 13.34 -31.87 -1.94
CA ALA A 27 12.71 -30.75 -2.64
C ALA A 27 12.83 -31.07 -4.14
N GLY A 28 11.70 -31.38 -4.78
CA GLY A 28 11.64 -31.59 -6.22
C GLY A 28 11.87 -30.26 -6.96
N PRO A 29 12.45 -30.27 -8.17
CA PRO A 29 12.84 -29.03 -8.84
C PRO A 29 11.64 -28.32 -9.49
N MET A 30 11.74 -26.99 -9.49
CA MET A 30 10.92 -26.07 -10.28
C MET A 30 10.97 -26.46 -11.76
N GLY A 31 9.81 -26.80 -12.33
CA GLY A 31 9.67 -27.05 -13.76
C GLY A 31 9.78 -25.76 -14.57
N GLN A 32 10.69 -25.74 -15.55
CA GLN A 32 10.77 -24.71 -16.59
C GLN A 32 9.49 -24.69 -17.44
N TRP A 33 8.98 -23.49 -17.71
CA TRP A 33 7.92 -23.27 -18.69
C TRP A 33 8.48 -23.42 -20.11
N VAL A 34 7.92 -24.36 -20.88
CA VAL A 34 8.25 -24.60 -22.30
C VAL A 34 7.00 -24.29 -23.12
N PRO A 35 7.08 -23.49 -24.21
CA PRO A 35 5.94 -23.28 -25.09
C PRO A 35 5.76 -24.50 -26.00
N ALA A 36 4.57 -25.09 -26.01
CA ALA A 36 4.25 -26.19 -26.92
C ALA A 36 3.81 -25.63 -28.29
N SER A 37 4.65 -25.87 -29.30
CA SER A 37 4.28 -25.79 -30.71
C SER A 37 4.19 -27.21 -31.30
N GLY A 38 3.09 -27.52 -31.99
CA GLY A 38 3.08 -28.61 -32.98
C GLY A 38 1.93 -29.62 -32.86
N ALA A 39 1.22 -29.75 -33.97
CA ALA A 39 0.06 -30.60 -34.24
C ALA A 39 0.30 -32.12 -34.11
N GLY A 40 -0.77 -32.85 -33.80
CA GLY A 40 -0.84 -34.31 -33.91
C GLY A 40 -2.26 -34.83 -33.69
N THR A 41 -2.85 -35.37 -34.74
CA THR A 41 -4.19 -35.99 -34.83
C THR A 41 -4.26 -37.37 -34.16
N ALA A 42 -5.37 -37.70 -33.50
CA ALA A 42 -6.26 -38.82 -33.84
C ALA A 42 -7.13 -39.28 -32.65
N ASP A 43 -8.37 -39.62 -33.02
CA ASP A 43 -9.53 -40.09 -32.25
C ASP A 43 -9.29 -41.14 -31.17
N SER A 44 -10.07 -41.03 -30.08
CA SER A 44 -10.99 -42.10 -29.65
C SER A 44 -12.00 -41.56 -28.64
N ALA A 45 -13.28 -41.71 -28.98
CA ALA A 45 -14.43 -41.31 -28.21
C ALA A 45 -14.56 -42.09 -26.89
N ALA A 46 -14.65 -41.36 -25.79
CA ALA A 46 -15.27 -41.82 -24.55
C ALA A 46 -16.08 -40.64 -23.98
N SER A 47 -17.40 -40.75 -24.13
CA SER A 47 -18.37 -39.73 -23.74
C SER A 47 -18.43 -39.63 -22.21
N SER A 48 -17.76 -38.63 -21.64
CA SER A 48 -18.06 -38.12 -20.30
C SER A 48 -19.18 -37.08 -20.41
N PRO A 49 -20.21 -37.09 -19.55
CA PRO A 49 -21.27 -36.10 -19.61
C PRO A 49 -20.71 -34.72 -19.30
N ALA A 50 -21.11 -33.73 -20.09
CA ALA A 50 -20.82 -32.32 -19.85
C ALA A 50 -21.21 -31.92 -18.41
N PRO A 51 -20.52 -30.92 -17.80
CA PRO A 51 -21.06 -30.26 -16.61
C PRO A 51 -22.46 -29.79 -16.98
N GLN A 52 -23.46 -30.29 -16.28
CA GLN A 52 -24.83 -29.83 -16.49
C GLN A 52 -24.84 -28.36 -16.10
N ASP A 53 -25.00 -27.51 -17.12
CA ASP A 53 -25.32 -26.09 -16.97
C ASP A 53 -26.52 -26.01 -16.02
N GLY A 54 -26.23 -25.69 -14.76
CA GLY A 54 -27.24 -25.34 -13.79
C GLY A 54 -27.87 -24.05 -14.29
N ALA A 55 -28.94 -24.17 -15.07
CA ALA A 55 -29.74 -23.06 -15.53
C ALA A 55 -30.06 -22.18 -14.31
N ALA A 56 -29.49 -20.97 -14.33
CA ALA A 56 -29.70 -19.98 -13.30
C ALA A 56 -31.20 -19.66 -13.19
N PRO A 57 -31.74 -19.43 -11.98
CA PRO A 57 -33.08 -18.85 -11.86
C PRO A 57 -33.07 -17.48 -12.54
N THR A 58 -33.75 -17.39 -13.68
CA THR A 58 -33.92 -16.16 -14.46
C THR A 58 -34.99 -15.29 -13.82
N ASN A 59 -34.64 -14.61 -12.73
CA ASN A 59 -35.36 -13.40 -12.33
C ASN A 59 -34.45 -12.20 -12.67
N PRO A 60 -34.69 -11.53 -13.81
CA PRO A 60 -34.04 -10.26 -14.10
C PRO A 60 -34.37 -9.29 -12.97
N GLY A 61 -33.35 -8.85 -12.22
CA GLY A 61 -33.50 -7.95 -11.07
C GLY A 61 -33.34 -8.58 -9.68
N ALA A 62 -33.28 -9.90 -9.56
CA ALA A 62 -32.92 -10.54 -8.29
C ALA A 62 -31.39 -10.62 -8.14
N LEU A 63 -30.88 -10.10 -7.01
CA LEU A 63 -29.45 -10.12 -6.73
C LEU A 63 -28.92 -11.57 -6.65
N PRO A 64 -27.74 -11.86 -7.21
CA PRO A 64 -27.06 -13.15 -7.06
C PRO A 64 -26.86 -13.58 -5.60
N ALA A 65 -26.91 -14.88 -5.32
CA ALA A 65 -26.78 -15.43 -3.96
C ALA A 65 -25.45 -15.06 -3.27
N VAL A 66 -24.39 -14.79 -4.05
CA VAL A 66 -23.11 -14.31 -3.50
C VAL A 66 -23.25 -13.00 -2.70
N PHE A 67 -24.27 -12.17 -2.97
CA PHE A 67 -24.53 -10.96 -2.19
C PHE A 67 -25.10 -11.24 -0.79
N GLU A 68 -25.76 -12.38 -0.59
CA GLU A 68 -26.25 -12.80 0.73
C GLU A 68 -25.08 -13.25 1.61
N GLY A 69 -24.12 -13.99 1.05
CA GLY A 69 -22.98 -14.53 1.79
C GLY A 69 -21.90 -13.51 2.16
N VAL A 70 -21.90 -12.33 1.56
CA VAL A 70 -20.89 -11.27 1.77
C VAL A 70 -21.38 -10.17 2.73
N ASP A 71 -22.67 -10.21 3.14
CA ASP A 71 -23.34 -9.15 3.92
C ASP A 71 -22.93 -7.74 3.45
N ILE A 72 -23.46 -7.33 2.31
CA ILE A 72 -23.26 -5.97 1.79
C ILE A 72 -23.97 -4.91 2.67
N GLY A 73 -24.58 -5.28 3.79
CA GLY A 73 -25.13 -4.38 4.80
C GLY A 73 -26.20 -3.44 4.23
N LYS A 74 -25.95 -2.12 4.38
CA LYS A 74 -26.84 -1.05 3.88
C LYS A 74 -26.51 -0.60 2.45
N ASP A 75 -25.50 -1.19 1.82
CA ASP A 75 -25.03 -0.77 0.50
C ASP A 75 -26.10 -1.03 -0.56
N GLN A 76 -26.22 -0.11 -1.51
CA GLN A 76 -27.24 -0.17 -2.55
C GLN A 76 -26.62 -0.57 -3.88
N VAL A 77 -27.20 -1.54 -4.55
CA VAL A 77 -26.85 -1.83 -5.95
C VAL A 77 -27.50 -0.73 -6.80
N ILE A 78 -26.68 0.20 -7.29
CA ILE A 78 -27.14 1.35 -8.08
C ILE A 78 -27.06 1.11 -9.59
N ALA A 79 -26.32 0.09 -10.01
CA ALA A 79 -26.29 -0.35 -11.40
C ALA A 79 -25.93 -1.82 -11.57
N GLU A 80 -26.40 -2.39 -12.66
CA GLU A 80 -26.04 -3.71 -13.18
C GLU A 80 -25.71 -3.55 -14.67
N PHE A 81 -24.62 -4.16 -15.15
CA PHE A 81 -24.13 -3.99 -16.51
C PHE A 81 -23.41 -5.22 -17.06
N GLU A 82 -23.41 -5.37 -18.39
CA GLU A 82 -22.58 -6.36 -19.09
C GLU A 82 -21.11 -5.92 -19.09
N THR A 83 -20.21 -6.88 -18.96
CA THR A 83 -18.76 -6.63 -19.09
C THR A 83 -18.25 -7.10 -20.45
N ALA A 84 -17.07 -6.63 -20.85
CA ALA A 84 -16.42 -7.13 -22.07
C ALA A 84 -15.86 -8.55 -21.91
N VAL A 85 -15.71 -9.04 -20.67
CA VAL A 85 -15.32 -10.42 -20.40
C VAL A 85 -16.58 -11.29 -20.47
N PRO A 86 -16.66 -12.25 -21.40
CA PRO A 86 -17.85 -13.05 -21.58
C PRO A 86 -18.32 -13.68 -20.26
N GLN A 87 -19.63 -13.63 -20.04
CA GLN A 87 -20.32 -14.25 -18.90
C GLN A 87 -20.01 -13.66 -17.51
N LEU A 88 -19.14 -12.64 -17.40
CA LEU A 88 -19.03 -11.85 -16.18
C LEU A 88 -20.07 -10.72 -16.17
N ARG A 89 -20.83 -10.65 -15.08
CA ARG A 89 -21.83 -9.61 -14.85
C ARG A 89 -21.30 -8.57 -13.88
N GLY A 90 -21.33 -7.30 -14.26
CA GLY A 90 -20.88 -6.19 -13.42
C GLY A 90 -22.02 -5.58 -12.60
N TYR A 91 -21.72 -5.19 -11.37
CA TYR A 91 -22.61 -4.44 -10.48
C TYR A 91 -21.86 -3.26 -9.88
N ILE A 92 -22.55 -2.13 -9.68
CA ILE A 92 -22.04 -0.99 -8.93
C ILE A 92 -22.79 -0.92 -7.61
N LEU A 93 -22.04 -1.04 -6.53
CA LEU A 93 -22.53 -0.87 -5.17
C LEU A 93 -22.22 0.55 -4.72
N GLN A 94 -23.22 1.31 -4.28
CA GLN A 94 -23.03 2.55 -3.56
C GLN A 94 -23.02 2.24 -2.07
N ARG A 95 -21.90 2.49 -1.41
CA ARG A 95 -21.84 2.29 0.04
C ARG A 95 -22.71 3.30 0.78
N ALA A 96 -23.48 2.82 1.76
CA ALA A 96 -24.36 3.70 2.54
C ALA A 96 -23.59 4.71 3.40
N GLU A 97 -22.38 4.34 3.84
CA GLU A 97 -21.60 5.13 4.80
C GLU A 97 -20.96 6.38 4.17
N ASN A 98 -20.44 6.27 2.94
CA ASN A 98 -19.64 7.32 2.33
C ASN A 98 -20.02 7.64 0.87
N ARG A 99 -21.06 6.98 0.33
CA ARG A 99 -21.49 7.10 -1.07
C ARG A 99 -20.34 6.88 -2.07
N VAL A 100 -19.37 6.05 -1.72
CA VAL A 100 -18.30 5.67 -2.65
C VAL A 100 -18.81 4.50 -3.49
N PRO A 101 -18.79 4.58 -4.83
CA PRO A 101 -19.18 3.46 -5.67
C PRO A 101 -18.06 2.41 -5.69
N MET A 102 -18.46 1.14 -5.66
CA MET A 102 -17.59 -0.03 -5.76
C MET A 102 -18.14 -0.95 -6.85
N ALA A 103 -17.30 -1.24 -7.85
CA ALA A 103 -17.61 -2.23 -8.87
C ALA A 103 -17.30 -3.63 -8.35
N VAL A 104 -18.21 -4.55 -8.61
CA VAL A 104 -18.04 -5.98 -8.36
C VAL A 104 -18.46 -6.77 -9.58
N TYR A 105 -17.78 -7.88 -9.83
CA TYR A 105 -17.99 -8.73 -10.99
C TYR A 105 -18.38 -10.12 -10.53
N VAL A 106 -19.57 -10.57 -10.91
CA VAL A 106 -20.12 -11.87 -10.52
C VAL A 106 -19.83 -12.89 -11.62
N THR A 107 -19.35 -14.05 -11.20
CA THR A 107 -19.03 -15.18 -12.08
C THR A 107 -20.30 -15.82 -12.68
N PRO A 108 -20.17 -16.59 -13.77
CA PRO A 108 -21.33 -17.19 -14.45
C PRO A 108 -22.15 -18.12 -13.53
N ASP A 109 -21.48 -18.77 -12.58
CA ASP A 109 -22.12 -19.64 -11.58
C ASP A 109 -22.95 -18.90 -10.52
N ARG A 110 -22.92 -17.55 -10.52
CA ARG A 110 -23.60 -16.65 -9.57
C ARG A 110 -23.23 -16.87 -8.09
N LYS A 111 -22.16 -17.62 -7.83
CA LYS A 111 -21.70 -18.02 -6.48
C LYS A 111 -20.41 -17.32 -6.07
N HIS A 112 -19.67 -16.74 -7.01
CA HIS A 112 -18.45 -16.00 -6.71
C HIS A 112 -18.53 -14.56 -7.21
N MET A 113 -17.79 -13.69 -6.54
CA MET A 113 -17.66 -12.29 -6.93
C MET A 113 -16.21 -11.83 -6.81
N ILE A 114 -15.83 -10.93 -7.69
CA ILE A 114 -14.53 -10.28 -7.72
C ILE A 114 -14.78 -8.80 -7.48
N ALA A 115 -14.24 -8.26 -6.39
CA ALA A 115 -14.29 -6.83 -6.10
C ALA A 115 -12.94 -6.20 -6.47
N GLY A 116 -12.96 -5.18 -7.34
CA GLY A 116 -11.72 -4.51 -7.77
C GLY A 116 -11.81 -3.84 -9.13
N ALA A 117 -10.64 -3.50 -9.67
CA ALA A 117 -10.52 -2.93 -11.00
C ALA A 117 -10.30 -4.01 -12.07
N MET A 118 -11.02 -3.91 -13.18
CA MET A 118 -10.80 -4.62 -14.42
C MET A 118 -10.02 -3.71 -15.36
N ILE A 119 -8.89 -4.20 -15.83
CA ILE A 119 -7.96 -3.50 -16.72
C ILE A 119 -7.91 -4.31 -18.01
N ASP A 120 -7.95 -3.63 -19.16
CA ASP A 120 -7.84 -4.28 -20.46
C ASP A 120 -6.38 -4.50 -20.90
N GLU A 121 -6.19 -5.05 -22.09
CA GLU A 121 -4.87 -5.32 -22.68
C GLU A 121 -4.02 -4.07 -22.94
N ASN A 122 -4.64 -2.89 -23.03
CA ASN A 122 -3.98 -1.61 -23.23
C ASN A 122 -3.60 -0.94 -21.90
N GLY A 123 -4.00 -1.52 -20.77
CA GLY A 123 -3.81 -0.93 -19.45
C GLY A 123 -4.92 0.05 -19.05
N ASP A 124 -5.99 0.17 -19.84
CA ASP A 124 -7.09 1.07 -19.55
C ASP A 124 -8.04 0.47 -18.52
N SER A 125 -8.47 1.29 -17.54
CA SER A 125 -9.42 0.85 -16.53
C SER A 125 -10.83 0.77 -17.10
N MET A 126 -11.27 -0.44 -17.40
CA MET A 126 -12.66 -0.72 -17.78
C MET A 126 -13.62 -0.35 -16.64
N THR A 127 -13.21 -0.56 -15.39
CA THR A 127 -13.99 -0.18 -14.21
C THR A 127 -14.28 1.31 -14.16
N ALA A 128 -13.28 2.16 -14.43
CA ALA A 128 -13.47 3.61 -14.44
C ALA A 128 -14.48 4.04 -15.52
N GLN A 129 -14.46 3.38 -16.68
CA GLN A 129 -15.45 3.64 -17.74
C GLN A 129 -16.86 3.24 -17.31
N HIS A 130 -17.01 2.10 -16.62
CA HIS A 130 -18.32 1.66 -16.13
C HIS A 130 -18.87 2.55 -15.02
N TYR A 131 -18.03 3.09 -14.13
CA TYR A 131 -18.47 4.11 -13.19
C TYR A 131 -19.04 5.32 -13.93
N GLN A 132 -18.33 5.88 -14.91
CA GLN A 132 -18.81 7.03 -15.67
C GLN A 132 -20.12 6.76 -16.40
N ARG A 133 -20.33 5.54 -16.91
CA ARG A 133 -21.53 5.19 -17.70
C ARG A 133 -22.75 4.83 -16.85
N HIS A 134 -22.54 4.24 -15.67
CA HIS A 134 -23.64 3.56 -14.96
C HIS A 134 -23.86 4.05 -13.54
N SER A 135 -22.89 4.72 -12.90
CA SER A 135 -23.02 5.10 -11.49
C SER A 135 -23.79 6.41 -11.25
N GLY A 136 -24.00 7.21 -12.31
CA GLY A 136 -24.57 8.55 -12.21
C GLY A 136 -23.59 9.63 -11.73
N TYR A 137 -22.33 9.25 -11.42
CA TYR A 137 -21.28 10.20 -11.06
C TYR A 137 -20.60 10.76 -12.32
N THR A 138 -20.30 12.05 -12.27
CA THR A 138 -19.47 12.73 -13.27
C THR A 138 -18.01 12.29 -13.15
N LYS A 139 -17.22 12.55 -14.20
CA LYS A 139 -15.77 12.30 -14.20
C LYS A 139 -15.06 13.03 -13.07
N ASP A 140 -15.48 14.26 -12.76
CA ASP A 140 -14.86 15.09 -11.72
C ASP A 140 -15.21 14.59 -10.31
N GLU A 141 -16.46 14.15 -10.08
CA GLU A 141 -16.85 13.49 -8.84
C GLU A 141 -16.09 12.19 -8.63
N LEU A 142 -15.94 11.37 -9.68
CA LEU A 142 -15.13 10.15 -9.61
C LEU A 142 -13.66 10.45 -9.36
N ALA A 143 -13.10 11.52 -9.94
CA ALA A 143 -11.74 11.95 -9.65
C ALA A 143 -11.58 12.42 -8.19
N ALA A 144 -12.56 13.16 -7.65
CA ALA A 144 -12.58 13.56 -6.25
C ALA A 144 -12.69 12.34 -5.31
N LEU A 145 -13.47 11.32 -5.67
CA LEU A 145 -13.54 10.07 -4.93
C LEU A 145 -12.24 9.26 -5.06
N ALA A 146 -11.68 9.13 -6.26
CA ALA A 146 -10.43 8.41 -6.52
C ALA A 146 -9.24 9.02 -5.76
N ASN A 147 -9.17 10.35 -5.70
CA ASN A 147 -8.17 11.09 -4.91
C ASN A 147 -8.33 10.87 -3.40
N ASN A 148 -9.50 10.43 -2.94
CA ASN A 148 -9.77 9.99 -1.58
C ASN A 148 -9.68 8.45 -1.41
N GLN A 149 -9.63 7.67 -2.50
CA GLN A 149 -9.62 6.20 -2.52
C GLN A 149 -8.23 5.56 -2.68
N GLY A 150 -7.15 6.36 -2.67
CA GLY A 150 -5.79 5.81 -2.48
C GLY A 150 -5.58 5.18 -1.09
N SER A 151 -6.53 5.36 -0.17
CA SER A 151 -6.52 4.73 1.14
C SER A 151 -7.31 3.42 1.11
N SER A 152 -6.67 2.36 1.57
CA SER A 152 -7.29 1.06 1.82
C SER A 152 -8.26 1.13 3.00
N ASP A 153 -9.27 2.00 2.92
CA ASP A 153 -10.21 2.27 4.00
C ASP A 153 -11.38 1.26 3.91
N LYS A 154 -11.22 0.17 4.67
CA LYS A 154 -12.36 -0.51 5.27
C LYS A 154 -12.89 0.39 6.40
N GLY A 155 -14.09 0.94 6.21
CA GLY A 155 -14.97 1.51 7.26
C GLY A 155 -14.30 2.34 8.36
N GLY A 156 -13.92 3.57 8.07
CA GLY A 156 -13.47 4.52 9.09
C GLY A 156 -14.14 5.88 8.93
N SER A 157 -14.61 6.47 10.05
CA SER A 157 -15.04 7.88 10.13
C SER A 157 -14.16 8.78 9.27
N PRO A 158 -14.74 9.81 8.62
CA PRO A 158 -13.96 10.77 7.86
C PRO A 158 -12.86 11.33 8.77
N ALA A 159 -11.61 11.28 8.30
CA ALA A 159 -10.52 11.95 9.00
C ALA A 159 -10.89 13.41 9.27
N GLY A 160 -10.46 13.96 10.40
CA GLY A 160 -10.73 15.35 10.79
C GLY A 160 -10.33 16.38 9.73
N SER A 161 -10.70 17.65 9.93
CA SER A 161 -10.35 18.75 9.03
C SER A 161 -8.83 18.85 8.82
N THR A 162 -8.38 19.56 7.79
CA THR A 162 -6.94 19.71 7.55
C THR A 162 -6.24 20.37 8.73
N GLU A 163 -6.89 21.36 9.35
CA GLU A 163 -6.41 22.08 10.52
C GLU A 163 -6.36 21.19 11.77
N GLU A 164 -7.42 20.39 12.01
CA GLU A 164 -7.46 19.45 13.13
C GLU A 164 -6.37 18.39 13.00
N VAL A 165 -6.19 17.85 11.79
CA VAL A 165 -5.14 16.87 11.51
C VAL A 165 -3.77 17.50 11.65
N LEU A 166 -3.55 18.71 11.14
CA LEU A 166 -2.28 19.41 11.28
C LEU A 166 -1.94 19.66 12.75
N ALA A 167 -2.90 20.15 13.54
CA ALA A 167 -2.71 20.41 14.97
C ALA A 167 -2.35 19.11 15.71
N GLY A 168 -3.12 18.04 15.49
CA GLY A 168 -2.83 16.76 16.14
C GLY A 168 -1.52 16.12 15.72
N LEU A 169 -1.07 16.31 14.46
CA LEU A 169 0.27 15.87 14.05
C LEU A 169 1.38 16.74 14.63
N LYS A 170 1.15 18.04 14.86
CA LYS A 170 2.11 18.96 15.49
C LYS A 170 2.33 18.66 16.97
N ASP A 171 1.30 18.22 17.68
CA ASP A 171 1.35 17.90 19.11
C ASP A 171 2.01 16.53 19.39
N ALA A 172 2.26 15.72 18.36
CA ALA A 172 2.82 14.39 18.47
C ALA A 172 4.33 14.40 18.76
N THR A 173 4.90 13.25 19.13
CA THR A 173 6.37 13.09 19.18
C THR A 173 6.92 12.89 17.76
N LEU A 174 7.87 13.73 17.35
CA LEU A 174 8.33 13.86 15.96
C LEU A 174 9.78 13.42 15.76
N VAL A 175 10.08 12.95 14.55
CA VAL A 175 11.44 12.98 13.99
C VAL A 175 11.47 14.00 12.86
N THR A 176 12.32 15.02 12.97
CA THR A 176 12.42 16.08 11.96
C THR A 176 13.64 15.86 11.06
N GLN A 177 13.47 16.01 9.74
CA GLN A 177 14.54 15.94 8.74
C GLN A 177 14.38 17.06 7.70
N GLY A 178 15.50 17.52 7.14
CA GLY A 178 15.51 18.60 6.15
C GLY A 178 15.55 20.00 6.75
N SER A 179 15.67 20.99 5.89
CA SER A 179 15.93 22.38 6.27
C SER A 179 15.26 23.41 5.36
N GLY A 180 14.37 22.97 4.47
CA GLY A 180 13.75 23.87 3.52
C GLY A 180 12.50 24.56 4.04
N GLY A 181 12.01 25.53 3.26
CA GLY A 181 10.96 26.47 3.67
C GLY A 181 9.55 25.90 3.63
N ALA A 182 9.27 24.88 2.80
CA ALA A 182 8.02 24.14 2.89
C ALA A 182 8.07 23.21 4.11
N GLU A 183 6.91 22.88 4.68
CA GLU A 183 6.84 21.92 5.79
C GLU A 183 5.92 20.74 5.47
N MET A 184 6.26 19.57 5.98
CA MET A 184 5.42 18.39 5.91
C MET A 184 5.27 17.77 7.29
N TYR A 185 4.05 17.45 7.70
CA TYR A 185 3.76 16.64 8.87
C TYR A 185 3.18 15.32 8.40
N VAL A 186 3.90 14.22 8.65
CA VAL A 186 3.58 12.92 8.01
C VAL A 186 3.53 11.81 9.05
N LEU A 187 2.33 11.27 9.23
CA LEU A 187 2.09 10.00 9.87
C LEU A 187 2.69 8.86 9.04
N MET A 188 3.61 8.10 9.61
CA MET A 188 4.27 6.99 8.93
C MET A 188 4.45 5.75 9.79
N ASP A 189 4.50 4.61 9.12
CA ASP A 189 4.87 3.33 9.72
C ASP A 189 6.09 2.79 8.96
N VAL A 190 7.13 2.40 9.70
CA VAL A 190 8.44 1.99 9.16
C VAL A 190 8.39 0.69 8.34
N ASP A 191 7.34 -0.11 8.51
CA ASP A 191 7.11 -1.33 7.73
C ASP A 191 6.14 -1.13 6.57
N CYS A 192 5.53 0.05 6.42
CA CYS A 192 4.62 0.35 5.34
C CYS A 192 5.39 0.60 4.01
N PRO A 193 5.10 -0.18 2.94
CA PRO A 193 5.79 0.00 1.66
C PRO A 193 5.48 1.34 0.98
N TYR A 194 4.32 1.94 1.24
CA TYR A 194 3.99 3.29 0.75
C TYR A 194 4.77 4.37 1.51
N CYS A 195 4.99 4.19 2.82
CA CYS A 195 5.82 5.11 3.61
C CYS A 195 7.26 5.10 3.11
N LYS A 196 7.82 3.92 2.81
CA LYS A 196 9.16 3.78 2.21
C LYS A 196 9.26 4.51 0.87
N ARG A 197 8.24 4.38 0.01
CA ARG A 197 8.22 5.12 -1.27
C ARG A 197 8.19 6.63 -1.07
N LEU A 198 7.29 7.13 -0.22
CA LEU A 198 7.24 8.55 0.10
C LEU A 198 8.56 9.05 0.67
N TYR A 199 9.16 8.30 1.59
CA TYR A 199 10.44 8.62 2.22
C TYR A 199 11.55 8.79 1.18
N HIS A 200 11.68 7.86 0.25
CA HIS A 200 12.65 7.97 -0.84
C HIS A 200 12.39 9.18 -1.74
N THR A 201 11.13 9.44 -2.13
CA THR A 201 10.78 10.64 -2.92
C THR A 201 11.17 11.93 -2.18
N VAL A 202 10.92 12.00 -0.89
CA VAL A 202 11.17 13.19 -0.07
C VAL A 202 12.67 13.36 0.24
N SER A 203 13.46 12.28 0.25
CA SER A 203 14.88 12.33 0.58
C SER A 203 15.70 13.26 -0.32
N SER A 204 15.34 13.37 -1.61
CA SER A 204 15.98 14.30 -2.55
C SER A 204 15.51 15.75 -2.42
N LEU A 205 14.44 16.01 -1.66
CA LEU A 205 13.83 17.32 -1.48
C LEU A 205 14.18 17.97 -0.14
N ARG A 206 15.00 17.34 0.71
CA ARG A 206 15.22 17.79 2.09
C ARG A 206 15.88 19.17 2.23
N ASP A 207 16.48 19.69 1.18
CA ASP A 207 16.98 21.07 1.15
C ASP A 207 15.86 22.10 0.88
N GLU A 208 14.71 21.65 0.37
CA GLU A 208 13.55 22.46 -0.03
C GLU A 208 12.34 22.28 0.90
N VAL A 209 12.27 21.15 1.63
CA VAL A 209 11.24 20.87 2.63
C VAL A 209 11.81 20.42 3.98
N THR A 210 11.21 20.90 5.06
CA THR A 210 11.35 20.36 6.42
C THR A 210 10.24 19.35 6.69
N VAL A 211 10.60 18.12 7.06
CA VAL A 211 9.67 17.00 7.19
C VAL A 211 9.65 16.51 8.63
N ASN A 212 8.48 16.54 9.23
CA ASN A 212 8.17 16.12 10.58
C ASN A 212 7.44 14.77 10.52
N TRP A 213 8.16 13.70 10.84
CA TRP A 213 7.65 12.34 10.80
C TRP A 213 7.01 11.96 12.15
N VAL A 214 5.72 11.67 12.13
CA VAL A 214 4.97 11.09 13.26
C VAL A 214 4.98 9.58 13.10
N MET A 215 5.80 8.88 13.88
CA MET A 215 5.92 7.43 13.75
C MET A 215 4.82 6.71 14.51
N VAL A 216 4.19 5.73 13.84
CA VAL A 216 3.17 4.82 14.38
C VAL A 216 3.51 3.37 14.05
N GLY A 217 2.79 2.45 14.70
CA GLY A 217 2.95 1.02 14.45
C GLY A 217 1.66 0.30 14.05
N TYR A 218 1.02 0.74 12.97
CA TYR A 218 -0.16 0.09 12.37
C TYR A 218 0.15 -1.28 11.74
N ARG A 219 1.42 -1.56 11.43
CA ARG A 219 1.87 -2.83 10.84
C ARG A 219 2.20 -3.90 11.89
N GLY A 220 1.97 -3.60 13.17
CA GLY A 220 2.07 -4.55 14.28
C GLY A 220 3.33 -4.37 15.13
N PRO A 221 3.58 -5.31 16.07
CA PRO A 221 4.56 -5.11 17.14
C PRO A 221 5.99 -4.83 16.68
N ARG A 222 6.43 -5.45 15.58
CA ARG A 222 7.77 -5.21 15.03
C ARG A 222 7.95 -3.77 14.55
N ALA A 223 6.94 -3.21 13.89
CA ALA A 223 6.95 -1.83 13.44
C ALA A 223 6.97 -0.87 14.62
N GLN A 224 6.17 -1.14 15.66
CA GLN A 224 6.17 -0.36 16.91
C GLN A 224 7.56 -0.35 17.57
N GLN A 225 8.17 -1.53 17.75
CA GLN A 225 9.50 -1.65 18.34
C GLN A 225 10.57 -0.91 17.52
N THR A 226 10.51 -1.03 16.19
CA THR A 226 11.46 -0.35 15.31
C THR A 226 11.28 1.17 15.35
N ALA A 227 10.04 1.66 15.36
CA ALA A 227 9.73 3.08 15.54
C ALA A 227 10.22 3.60 16.90
N ALA A 228 10.02 2.85 17.97
CA ALA A 228 10.50 3.23 19.30
C ALA A 228 12.04 3.27 19.37
N LYS A 229 12.73 2.32 18.71
CA LYS A 229 14.20 2.37 18.57
C LYS A 229 14.67 3.63 17.84
N ILE A 230 13.93 4.10 16.83
CA ILE A 230 14.25 5.35 16.13
C ILE A 230 13.99 6.55 17.05
N LEU A 231 12.81 6.66 17.68
CA LEU A 231 12.46 7.79 18.57
C LEU A 231 13.43 7.90 19.76
N GLY A 232 13.83 6.77 20.32
CA GLY A 232 14.73 6.72 21.48
C GLY A 232 16.20 6.87 21.13
N HIS A 233 16.57 6.92 19.85
CA HIS A 233 17.97 7.04 19.45
C HIS A 233 18.54 8.43 19.81
N ASP A 234 19.83 8.52 20.11
CA ASP A 234 20.51 9.80 20.37
C ASP A 234 20.42 10.77 19.18
N ASP A 235 20.32 10.20 17.97
CA ASP A 235 20.06 10.90 16.71
C ASP A 235 18.91 10.20 15.96
N PRO A 236 17.65 10.57 16.22
CA PRO A 236 16.48 9.95 15.60
C PRO A 236 16.44 10.14 14.08
N ALA A 237 16.98 11.26 13.56
CA ALA A 237 16.99 11.53 12.13
C ALA A 237 17.92 10.55 11.39
N SER A 238 19.14 10.34 11.92
CA SER A 238 20.08 9.36 11.38
C SER A 238 19.57 7.92 11.53
N ALA A 239 18.94 7.59 12.66
CA ALA A 239 18.33 6.28 12.86
C ALA A 239 17.19 6.00 11.86
N LEU A 240 16.39 7.03 11.55
CA LEU A 240 15.35 6.93 10.54
C LEU A 240 15.93 6.69 9.13
N ASP A 241 17.03 7.36 8.77
CA ASP A 241 17.73 7.14 7.50
C ASP A 241 18.23 5.68 7.38
N GLN A 242 18.86 5.15 8.43
CA GLN A 242 19.32 3.76 8.46
C GLN A 242 18.18 2.77 8.20
N VAL A 243 17.03 2.96 8.84
CA VAL A 243 15.88 2.04 8.71
C VAL A 243 15.18 2.20 7.35
N MET A 244 14.92 3.44 6.93
CA MET A 244 14.03 3.72 5.81
C MET A 244 14.75 3.81 4.46
N ALA A 245 15.97 4.37 4.42
CA ALA A 245 16.77 4.42 3.21
C ALA A 245 17.61 3.15 3.04
N ASP A 246 18.39 2.80 4.06
CA ASP A 246 19.42 1.76 3.93
C ASP A 246 18.92 0.35 4.26
N ARG A 247 17.71 0.24 4.85
CA ARG A 247 17.10 -1.01 5.32
C ARG A 247 17.97 -1.73 6.35
N GLN A 248 18.75 -0.96 7.11
CA GLN A 248 19.59 -1.46 8.18
C GLN A 248 18.77 -1.67 9.45
N ALA A 249 19.04 -2.76 10.15
CA ALA A 249 18.50 -2.97 11.48
C ALA A 249 19.27 -2.11 12.48
N LEU A 250 18.54 -1.40 13.35
CA LEU A 250 19.15 -0.71 14.47
C LEU A 250 19.56 -1.70 15.55
N ALA A 251 20.64 -1.38 16.25
CA ALA A 251 21.05 -2.10 17.45
C ALA A 251 19.91 -2.12 18.49
N ASP A 252 20.02 -3.04 19.45
CA ASP A 252 19.05 -3.06 20.55
C ASP A 252 19.19 -1.79 21.39
N TYR A 253 18.04 -1.20 21.71
CA TYR A 253 17.90 0.01 22.48
C TYR A 253 17.10 -0.31 23.74
N GLU A 254 17.70 -0.04 24.89
CA GLU A 254 17.11 -0.23 26.21
C GLU A 254 16.46 1.10 26.64
N GLY A 255 15.30 1.43 26.07
CA GLY A 255 14.55 2.60 26.51
C GLY A 255 13.05 2.38 26.42
N ALA A 256 12.46 2.06 27.57
CA ALA A 256 11.02 1.92 27.73
C ALA A 256 10.25 3.21 27.38
N THR A 257 10.90 4.38 27.46
CA THR A 257 10.30 5.71 27.26
C THR A 257 9.85 6.00 25.83
N ALA A 258 10.41 5.34 24.82
CA ALA A 258 10.07 5.62 23.42
C ALA A 258 8.90 4.77 22.90
N MET A 259 8.59 3.64 23.55
CA MET A 259 7.43 2.81 23.17
C MET A 259 6.12 3.55 23.45
N GLU A 260 6.00 4.18 24.62
CA GLU A 260 4.83 4.98 24.99
C GLU A 260 4.57 6.10 23.98
N ALA A 261 5.61 6.82 23.54
CA ALA A 261 5.46 7.86 22.52
C ALA A 261 4.91 7.33 21.17
N VAL A 262 5.33 6.12 20.75
CA VAL A 262 4.77 5.50 19.53
C VAL A 262 3.31 5.10 19.73
N GLU A 263 2.94 4.60 20.91
CA GLU A 263 1.56 4.25 21.26
C GLU A 263 0.67 5.50 21.30
N GLU A 264 1.11 6.57 21.96
CA GLU A 264 0.43 7.86 22.00
C GLU A 264 0.23 8.45 20.60
N ASN A 265 1.27 8.46 19.77
CA ASN A 265 1.17 8.86 18.36
C ASN A 265 0.13 8.02 17.60
N THR A 266 0.15 6.69 17.82
CA THR A 266 -0.76 5.73 17.18
C THR A 266 -2.21 6.01 17.56
N GLU A 267 -2.48 6.21 18.84
CA GLU A 267 -3.82 6.52 19.37
C GLU A 267 -4.32 7.89 18.91
N ALA A 268 -3.49 8.92 18.97
CA ALA A 268 -3.84 10.28 18.53
C ALA A 268 -4.25 10.27 17.06
N ALA A 269 -3.46 9.61 16.20
CA ALA A 269 -3.78 9.45 14.80
C ALA A 269 -5.10 8.69 14.55
N GLN A 270 -5.37 7.64 15.34
CA GLN A 270 -6.64 6.91 15.25
C GLN A 270 -7.84 7.78 15.66
N LYS A 271 -7.70 8.61 16.71
CA LYS A 271 -8.72 9.58 17.15
C LYS A 271 -9.02 10.62 16.06
N LEU A 272 -8.02 11.02 15.28
CA LEU A 272 -8.15 11.90 14.12
C LEU A 272 -8.71 11.21 12.86
N GLY A 273 -9.02 9.91 12.94
CA GLY A 273 -9.51 9.11 11.81
C GLY A 273 -8.44 8.73 10.78
N LEU A 274 -7.15 8.90 11.10
CA LEU A 274 -6.03 8.56 10.22
C LEU A 274 -5.73 7.06 10.33
N ARG A 275 -6.48 6.20 9.64
CA ARG A 275 -6.37 4.73 9.78
C ARG A 275 -5.31 4.06 8.89
N GLY A 276 -4.61 4.83 8.06
CA GLY A 276 -3.62 4.30 7.13
C GLY A 276 -2.39 5.20 7.03
N THR A 277 -1.31 4.67 6.47
CA THR A 277 -0.05 5.41 6.29
C THR A 277 0.49 5.26 4.86
N PRO A 278 1.19 6.28 4.33
CA PRO A 278 1.42 7.58 4.94
C PRO A 278 0.18 8.50 4.82
N HIS A 279 -0.04 9.32 5.84
CA HIS A 279 -1.05 10.40 5.84
C HIS A 279 -0.40 11.65 6.40
N GLY A 280 -0.79 12.83 5.93
CA GLY A 280 -0.17 14.05 6.42
C GLY A 280 -0.78 15.34 5.92
N VAL A 281 -0.09 16.42 6.21
CA VAL A 281 -0.37 17.78 5.76
C VAL A 281 0.92 18.39 5.24
N VAL A 282 0.83 19.07 4.09
CA VAL A 282 1.90 19.85 3.48
C VAL A 282 1.56 21.33 3.64
N LEU A 283 2.50 22.10 4.15
CA LEU A 283 2.46 23.56 4.24
C LEU A 283 3.36 24.13 3.14
N PRO A 284 2.79 24.85 2.16
CA PRO A 284 3.56 25.49 1.10
C PRO A 284 4.56 26.52 1.64
N ALA A 285 5.73 26.63 1.00
CA ALA A 285 6.75 27.64 1.35
C ALA A 285 6.28 29.08 1.09
N ASP A 286 5.35 29.26 0.15
CA ASP A 286 4.79 30.55 -0.24
C ASP A 286 3.65 31.04 0.68
N GLY A 287 3.31 30.26 1.72
CA GLY A 287 2.21 30.57 2.63
C GLY A 287 0.81 30.26 2.08
N GLY A 288 0.73 29.49 0.99
CA GLY A 288 -0.53 28.95 0.47
C GLY A 288 -1.27 28.04 1.45
N GLU A 289 -2.47 27.60 1.05
CA GLU A 289 -3.31 26.75 1.91
C GLU A 289 -2.66 25.40 2.23
N ALA A 290 -2.86 24.91 3.45
CA ALA A 290 -2.39 23.60 3.88
C ALA A 290 -3.09 22.50 3.08
N GLN A 291 -2.32 21.53 2.57
CA GLN A 291 -2.85 20.48 1.68
C GLN A 291 -2.74 19.10 2.31
N ARG A 292 -3.80 18.29 2.20
CA ARG A 292 -3.78 16.90 2.69
C ARG A 292 -2.91 16.01 1.80
N LEU A 293 -1.97 15.32 2.43
CA LEU A 293 -1.24 14.20 1.83
C LEU A 293 -1.94 12.89 2.24
N ARG A 294 -2.32 12.09 1.24
CA ARG A 294 -2.88 10.74 1.43
C ARG A 294 -2.11 9.77 0.56
N GLY A 295 -1.47 8.79 1.19
CA GLY A 295 -0.61 7.83 0.51
C GLY A 295 0.70 8.44 0.01
N ALA A 296 1.48 7.61 -0.68
CA ALA A 296 2.71 8.07 -1.31
C ALA A 296 2.39 8.98 -2.49
N ALA A 297 3.21 10.02 -2.69
CA ALA A 297 3.09 10.95 -3.81
C ALA A 297 4.39 10.97 -4.63
N PRO A 298 4.30 11.16 -5.96
CA PRO A 298 5.47 11.43 -6.79
C PRO A 298 6.03 12.84 -6.52
N GLU A 299 7.30 13.05 -6.87
CA GLU A 299 8.01 14.31 -6.63
C GLU A 299 7.28 15.53 -7.21
N SER A 300 6.78 15.43 -8.45
CA SER A 300 6.07 16.52 -9.11
C SER A 300 4.83 16.99 -8.33
N ARG A 301 4.07 16.06 -7.74
CA ARG A 301 2.93 16.38 -6.89
C ARG A 301 3.38 17.02 -5.57
N LEU A 302 4.46 16.53 -4.98
CA LEU A 302 5.01 17.09 -3.75
C LEU A 302 5.47 18.53 -3.96
N ARG A 303 6.23 18.81 -5.03
CA ARG A 303 6.64 20.17 -5.40
C ARG A 303 5.45 21.11 -5.60
N GLN A 304 4.42 20.65 -6.33
CA GLN A 304 3.16 21.40 -6.47
C GLN A 304 2.50 21.68 -5.12
N MET A 305 2.46 20.71 -4.21
CA MET A 305 1.89 20.90 -2.87
C MET A 305 2.73 21.83 -1.99
N MET A 306 4.04 21.91 -2.23
CA MET A 306 4.99 22.75 -1.50
C MET A 306 5.09 24.18 -2.04
N GLY A 307 4.50 24.47 -3.21
CA GLY A 307 4.66 25.76 -3.90
C GLY A 307 6.06 25.96 -4.50
N LEU A 308 6.68 24.88 -4.98
CA LEU A 308 8.03 24.85 -5.59
C LEU A 308 7.97 24.68 -7.11
#